data_AF-A0AAN9V6L1-F1
#
_entry.id   AF-A0AAN9V6L1-F1
#
_cell.length_a   1.000
_cell.length_b   1.000
_cell.length_c   1.000
_cell.angle_alpha   90.00
_cell.angle_beta   90.00
_cell.angle_gamma   90.00
#
_symmetry.space_group_name_H-M   'P 1'
#
loop_
_entity.id
_entity.type
_entity.pdbx_description
1 polymer ?
#
loop_
_entity_poly.entity_id
_entity_poly.type
_entity_poly.pdbx_seq_one_letter_code
_entity_poly.pdbx_strand_id
1 'polypeptide(L)'
;MSESRVQMKEGEKPWYVGWSNCHPDVLSEMRQHYEMPHFLPQDAEHARMDYIFIGYDQGAVMHIDYISRLMWQAQIRGHKTWRLVPPPDCEDVCSPLTFRVDPGDIVLLDTRQWYHDTHIDAGELSLTVSSEYG
;
A
#
# COMPACT_ATOMS: atom_id res chain seq x y z
N MET A 1 -10.09 -0.14 19.11
CA MET A 1 -9.47 -1.48 19.07
C MET A 1 -8.88 -1.74 20.46
N SER A 2 -8.92 -2.97 20.98
CA SER A 2 -8.27 -3.28 22.27
C SER A 2 -6.75 -3.31 22.13
N GLU A 3 -6.01 -3.04 23.21
CA GLU A 3 -4.54 -3.18 23.20
C GLU A 3 -4.09 -4.59 22.84
N SER A 4 -4.81 -5.61 23.30
CA SER A 4 -4.53 -7.02 22.97
C SER A 4 -4.53 -7.27 21.47
N ARG A 5 -5.52 -6.71 20.75
CA ARG A 5 -5.63 -6.86 19.30
C ARG A 5 -4.63 -5.99 18.55
N VAL A 6 -4.34 -4.77 19.02
CA VAL A 6 -3.28 -3.93 18.44
C VAL A 6 -1.93 -4.64 18.50
N GLN A 7 -1.65 -5.36 19.58
CA GLN A 7 -0.42 -6.15 19.76
C GLN A 7 -0.50 -7.57 19.16
N MET A 8 -1.62 -7.95 18.54
CA MET A 8 -1.90 -9.30 18.04
C MET A 8 -1.50 -10.41 19.02
N LYS A 9 -2.04 -10.35 20.24
CA LYS A 9 -1.88 -11.46 21.21
C LYS A 9 -2.58 -12.72 20.71
N GLU A 10 -2.14 -13.87 21.20
CA GLU A 10 -2.69 -15.17 20.82
C GLU A 10 -4.22 -15.22 20.96
N GLY A 11 -4.88 -15.73 19.92
CA GLY A 11 -6.35 -15.82 19.85
C GLY A 11 -7.07 -14.56 19.35
N GLU A 12 -6.36 -13.45 19.15
CA GLU A 12 -6.93 -12.24 18.56
C GLU A 12 -7.13 -12.37 17.04
N LYS A 13 -8.06 -11.58 16.50
CA LYS A 13 -8.37 -11.57 15.07
C LYS A 13 -7.46 -10.61 14.31
N PRO A 14 -6.96 -11.01 13.12
CA PRO A 14 -6.23 -10.13 12.21
C PRO A 14 -6.93 -8.81 11.94
N TRP A 15 -6.14 -7.82 11.50
CA TRP A 15 -6.66 -6.50 11.21
C TRP A 15 -5.83 -5.76 10.18
N TYR A 16 -6.50 -4.88 9.45
CA TYR A 16 -5.89 -4.03 8.44
C TYR A 16 -6.60 -2.67 8.45
N VAL A 17 -5.82 -1.60 8.38
CA VAL A 17 -6.29 -0.22 8.36
C VAL A 17 -5.58 0.50 7.22
N GLY A 18 -6.38 1.08 6.31
CA GLY A 18 -5.93 2.11 5.39
C GLY A 18 -6.43 3.46 5.86
N TRP A 19 -5.53 4.44 5.95
CA TRP A 19 -5.85 5.80 6.36
C TRP A 19 -5.40 6.79 5.31
N SER A 20 -6.36 7.43 4.65
CA SER A 20 -6.14 8.51 3.70
C SER A 20 -6.08 9.85 4.44
N ASN A 21 -4.99 10.58 4.26
CA ASN A 21 -4.74 11.86 4.91
C ASN A 21 -4.81 12.98 3.90
N CYS A 22 -5.73 13.93 4.11
CA CYS A 22 -5.89 15.12 3.26
C CYS A 22 -5.76 16.45 4.04
N HIS A 23 -5.61 16.37 5.37
CA HIS A 23 -5.48 17.56 6.22
C HIS A 23 -4.06 18.12 6.12
N PRO A 24 -3.87 19.42 5.80
CA PRO A 24 -2.55 20.01 5.56
C PRO A 24 -1.55 19.79 6.70
N ASP A 25 -1.97 19.99 7.95
CA ASP A 25 -1.07 19.83 9.11
C ASP A 25 -0.62 18.37 9.30
N VAL A 26 -1.52 17.40 9.07
CA VAL A 26 -1.19 15.98 9.19
C VAL A 26 -0.25 15.57 8.05
N LEU A 27 -0.52 16.04 6.84
CA LEU A 27 0.36 15.81 5.68
C LEU A 27 1.75 16.42 5.89
N SER A 28 1.81 17.64 6.44
CA SER A 28 3.07 18.31 6.75
C SER A 28 3.90 17.53 7.78
N GLU A 29 3.25 16.86 8.74
CA GLU A 29 3.94 15.99 9.70
C GLU A 29 4.39 14.69 9.03
N MET A 30 3.50 14.02 8.30
CA MET A 30 3.82 12.77 7.60
C MET A 30 5.02 12.92 6.66
N ARG A 31 5.08 14.01 5.89
CA ARG A 31 6.13 14.28 4.90
C ARG A 31 7.49 14.64 5.50
N GLN A 32 7.59 14.79 6.81
CA GLN A 32 8.91 14.87 7.48
C GLN A 32 9.58 13.49 7.59
N HIS A 33 8.82 12.40 7.41
CA HIS A 33 9.29 11.03 7.61
C HIS A 33 9.65 10.28 6.33
N TYR A 34 9.39 10.86 5.15
CA TYR A 34 9.75 10.28 3.87
C TYR A 34 9.92 11.36 2.82
N GLU A 35 10.68 11.02 1.78
CA GLU A 35 10.87 11.87 0.61
C GLU A 35 10.16 11.26 -0.60
N MET A 36 9.93 12.06 -1.63
CA MET A 36 9.42 11.55 -2.90
C MET A 36 10.40 10.50 -3.46
N PRO A 37 9.91 9.35 -3.97
CA PRO A 37 10.79 8.33 -4.52
C PRO A 37 11.69 8.88 -5.65
N HIS A 38 13.00 8.58 -5.56
CA HIS A 38 14.03 9.14 -6.44
C HIS A 38 13.89 8.79 -7.94
N PHE A 39 13.10 7.76 -8.28
CA PHE A 39 12.84 7.37 -9.66
C PHE A 39 11.65 8.12 -10.28
N LEU A 40 10.92 8.92 -9.51
CA LEU A 40 9.89 9.80 -10.04
C LEU A 40 10.53 11.02 -10.72
N PRO A 41 9.85 11.63 -11.71
CA PRO A 41 10.31 12.87 -12.33
C PRO A 41 10.58 13.97 -11.30
N GLN A 42 11.61 14.79 -11.53
CA GLN A 42 11.97 15.87 -10.61
C GLN A 42 10.88 16.95 -10.48
N ASP A 43 10.04 17.08 -11.51
CA ASP A 43 8.89 17.97 -11.59
C ASP A 43 7.57 17.29 -11.19
N ALA A 44 7.60 16.06 -10.67
CA ALA A 44 6.40 15.40 -10.17
C ALA A 44 5.79 16.19 -9.01
N GLU A 45 4.50 16.46 -9.09
CA GLU A 45 3.76 17.14 -8.04
C GLU A 45 3.44 16.16 -6.90
N HIS A 46 3.59 16.62 -5.66
CA HIS A 46 3.04 15.89 -4.52
C HIS A 46 1.52 15.90 -4.59
N ALA A 47 0.89 14.74 -4.43
CA ALA A 47 -0.55 14.66 -4.33
C ALA A 47 -1.10 15.47 -3.13
N ARG A 48 -2.40 15.74 -3.17
CA ARG A 48 -3.11 16.35 -2.03
C ARG A 48 -3.47 15.35 -0.94
N MET A 49 -3.19 14.07 -1.16
CA MET A 49 -3.52 12.99 -0.24
C MET A 49 -2.37 11.99 -0.18
N ASP A 50 -2.03 11.58 1.04
CA ASP A 50 -1.08 10.52 1.31
C ASP A 50 -1.76 9.45 2.16
N TYR A 51 -1.30 8.20 2.04
CA TYR A 51 -1.94 7.04 2.63
C TYR A 51 -0.98 6.32 3.57
N ILE A 52 -1.49 5.90 4.72
CA ILE A 52 -0.82 4.92 5.58
C ILE A 52 -1.63 3.64 5.51
N PHE A 53 -0.97 2.53 5.21
CA PHE A 53 -1.56 1.21 5.38
C PHE A 53 -0.80 0.44 6.44
N ILE A 54 -1.52 -0.01 7.45
CA ILE A 54 -0.96 -0.78 8.55
C ILE A 54 -1.87 -1.96 8.86
N GLY A 55 -1.27 -3.11 9.08
CA GLY A 55 -2.03 -4.30 9.45
C GLY A 55 -1.16 -5.43 9.93
N TYR A 56 -1.83 -6.44 10.44
CA TYR A 56 -1.23 -7.59 11.08
C TYR A 56 -1.99 -8.84 10.63
N ASP A 57 -1.27 -9.80 10.05
CA ASP A 57 -1.77 -11.07 9.50
C ASP A 57 -2.86 -10.95 8.40
N GLN A 58 -3.12 -9.73 7.93
CA GLN A 58 -4.16 -9.42 6.95
C GLN A 58 -3.77 -8.19 6.14
N GLY A 59 -3.83 -8.28 4.81
CA GLY A 59 -3.71 -7.15 3.90
C GLY A 59 -5.04 -6.73 3.25
N ALA A 60 -4.94 -5.99 2.16
CA ALA A 60 -6.09 -5.57 1.35
C ALA A 60 -6.65 -6.74 0.52
N VAL A 61 -7.97 -6.81 0.42
CA VAL A 61 -8.66 -7.78 -0.44
C VAL A 61 -8.53 -7.40 -1.92
N MET A 62 -8.82 -8.33 -2.83
CA MET A 62 -8.76 -8.09 -4.28
C MET A 62 -9.67 -6.92 -4.71
N HIS A 63 -9.09 -5.88 -5.30
CA HIS A 63 -9.82 -4.69 -5.77
C HIS A 63 -9.07 -3.96 -6.89
N ILE A 64 -9.70 -2.91 -7.41
CA ILE A 64 -9.10 -1.91 -8.29
C ILE A 64 -9.32 -0.54 -7.64
N ASP A 65 -8.37 0.37 -7.83
CA ASP A 65 -8.45 1.70 -7.22
C ASP A 65 -9.19 2.70 -8.11
N TYR A 66 -10.01 3.53 -7.45
CA TYR A 66 -10.67 4.67 -8.07
C TYR A 66 -9.96 5.96 -7.69
N ILE A 67 -8.71 6.08 -8.15
CA ILE A 67 -7.83 7.24 -7.93
C ILE A 67 -7.56 7.99 -9.23
N SER A 68 -7.08 9.22 -9.12
CA SER A 68 -6.91 10.12 -10.26
C SER A 68 -5.59 9.92 -11.00
N ARG A 69 -4.53 9.57 -10.26
CA ARG A 69 -3.16 9.49 -10.75
C ARG A 69 -2.56 8.12 -10.44
N LEU A 70 -1.36 7.88 -10.95
CA LEU A 70 -0.58 6.68 -10.59
C LEU A 70 -0.15 6.80 -9.13
N MET A 71 -0.18 5.68 -8.39
CA MET A 71 0.30 5.63 -7.02
C MET A 71 1.62 4.87 -6.91
N TRP A 72 2.38 5.23 -5.89
CA TRP A 72 3.46 4.41 -5.37
C TRP A 72 3.18 4.04 -3.91
N GLN A 73 3.73 2.92 -3.45
CA GLN A 73 3.68 2.50 -2.04
C GLN A 73 5.06 2.00 -1.61
N ALA A 74 5.63 2.62 -0.59
CA ALA A 74 6.88 2.22 0.04
C ALA A 74 6.63 1.33 1.27
N GLN A 75 7.36 0.22 1.35
CA GLN A 75 7.29 -0.70 2.49
C GLN A 75 8.26 -0.23 3.59
N ILE A 76 7.73 0.09 4.77
CA ILE A 76 8.52 0.65 5.88
C ILE A 76 8.90 -0.43 6.89
N ARG A 77 7.96 -1.33 7.21
CA ARG A 77 8.17 -2.42 8.18
C ARG A 77 7.38 -3.66 7.77
N GLY A 78 7.91 -4.83 8.09
CA GLY A 78 7.34 -6.11 7.69
C GLY A 78 7.25 -6.21 6.17
N HIS A 79 6.45 -7.14 5.67
CA HIS A 79 6.42 -7.42 4.24
C HIS A 79 4.98 -7.54 3.75
N LYS A 80 4.80 -7.28 2.46
CA LYS A 80 3.54 -7.55 1.75
C LYS A 80 3.82 -8.42 0.54
N THR A 81 3.05 -9.48 0.39
CA THR A 81 2.95 -10.19 -0.89
C THR A 81 1.83 -9.55 -1.68
N TRP A 82 2.16 -9.00 -2.85
CA TRP A 82 1.23 -8.46 -3.82
C TRP A 82 0.85 -9.52 -4.83
N ARG A 83 -0.44 -9.65 -5.11
CA ARG A 83 -0.95 -10.46 -6.23
C ARG A 83 -1.69 -9.55 -7.19
N LEU A 84 -1.22 -9.50 -8.43
CA LEU A 84 -1.81 -8.75 -9.52
C LEU A 84 -2.52 -9.71 -10.47
N VAL A 85 -3.74 -9.34 -10.87
CA VAL A 85 -4.55 -10.07 -11.83
C VAL A 85 -4.88 -9.11 -12.98
N PRO A 86 -4.69 -9.55 -14.24
CA PRO A 86 -5.00 -8.70 -15.38
C PRO A 86 -6.50 -8.38 -15.46
N PRO A 87 -6.88 -7.26 -16.10
CA PRO A 87 -8.28 -6.99 -16.39
C PRO A 87 -8.87 -8.03 -17.36
N PRO A 88 -10.20 -8.24 -17.34
CA PRO A 88 -10.87 -9.22 -18.21
C PRO A 88 -10.54 -9.05 -19.71
N ASP A 89 -10.32 -7.83 -20.16
CA ASP A 89 -10.04 -7.49 -21.56
C ASP A 89 -8.74 -8.09 -22.11
N CYS A 90 -7.82 -8.52 -21.24
CA CYS A 90 -6.58 -9.18 -21.66
C CYS A 90 -6.30 -10.49 -20.93
N GLU A 91 -7.26 -11.06 -20.21
CA GLU A 91 -7.06 -12.28 -19.40
C GLU A 91 -6.57 -13.49 -20.23
N ASP A 92 -6.85 -13.52 -21.52
CA ASP A 92 -6.44 -14.57 -22.45
C ASP A 92 -4.96 -14.47 -22.91
N VAL A 93 -4.35 -13.30 -22.78
CA VAL A 93 -2.96 -13.03 -23.23
C VAL A 93 -2.04 -12.52 -22.13
N CYS A 94 -2.60 -11.94 -21.06
CA CYS A 94 -1.90 -11.46 -19.88
C CYS A 94 -1.82 -12.56 -18.82
N SER A 95 -0.77 -12.56 -18.00
CA SER A 95 -0.62 -13.50 -16.88
C SER A 95 -0.69 -12.78 -15.54
N PRO A 96 -1.26 -13.40 -14.49
CA PRO A 96 -1.16 -12.89 -13.13
C PRO A 96 0.30 -12.81 -12.68
N LEU A 97 0.60 -11.86 -11.80
CA LEU A 97 1.93 -11.66 -11.22
C LEU A 97 1.83 -11.66 -9.69
N THR A 98 2.72 -12.38 -9.01
CA THR A 98 2.82 -12.35 -7.55
C THR A 98 4.25 -12.03 -7.16
N PHE A 99 4.44 -11.06 -6.27
CA PHE A 99 5.76 -10.69 -5.77
C PHE A 99 5.69 -10.23 -4.32
N ARG A 100 6.79 -10.43 -3.59
CA ARG A 100 6.98 -9.92 -2.24
C ARG A 100 7.63 -8.55 -2.30
N VAL A 101 7.23 -7.68 -1.38
CA VAL A 101 7.75 -6.33 -1.19
C VAL A 101 8.33 -6.27 0.20
N ASP A 102 9.64 -6.05 0.28
CA ASP A 102 10.39 -6.04 1.53
C ASP A 102 10.66 -4.60 2.01
N PRO A 103 11.00 -4.37 3.31
CA PRO A 103 11.31 -3.05 3.80
C PRO A 103 12.39 -2.34 2.97
N GLY A 104 12.08 -1.13 2.51
CA GLY A 104 12.92 -0.34 1.61
C GLY A 104 12.51 -0.43 0.13
N ASP A 105 11.72 -1.44 -0.26
CA ASP A 105 11.16 -1.52 -1.60
C ASP A 105 10.02 -0.50 -1.78
N ILE A 106 9.89 -0.03 -3.02
CA ILE A 106 8.80 0.87 -3.43
C ILE A 106 8.13 0.27 -4.66
N VAL A 107 6.83 0.00 -4.54
CA VAL A 107 6.00 -0.46 -5.64
C VAL A 107 5.43 0.74 -6.36
N LEU A 108 5.65 0.81 -7.67
CA LEU A 108 4.97 1.73 -8.58
C LEU A 108 4.11 0.89 -9.54
N LEU A 109 2.79 1.01 -9.41
CA LEU A 109 1.82 0.21 -10.16
C LEU A 109 0.61 1.06 -10.55
N ASP A 110 0.08 0.87 -11.76
CA ASP A 110 -1.22 1.42 -12.11
C ASP A 110 -2.35 0.56 -11.51
N THR A 111 -2.69 0.83 -10.25
CA THR A 111 -3.75 0.14 -9.51
C THR A 111 -5.16 0.45 -10.02
N ARG A 112 -5.29 1.37 -10.99
CA ARG A 112 -6.54 1.67 -11.70
C ARG A 112 -6.80 0.71 -12.87
N GLN A 113 -5.80 -0.09 -13.26
CA GLN A 113 -5.90 -1.07 -14.36
C GLN A 113 -5.69 -2.50 -13.87
N TRP A 114 -4.81 -2.70 -12.88
CA TRP A 114 -4.52 -4.01 -12.32
C TRP A 114 -5.38 -4.29 -11.10
N TYR A 115 -6.15 -5.38 -11.17
CA TYR A 115 -6.75 -5.94 -9.96
C TYR A 115 -5.63 -6.40 -9.04
N HIS A 116 -5.70 -6.05 -7.77
CA HIS A 116 -4.67 -6.38 -6.82
C HIS A 116 -5.21 -6.72 -5.44
N ASP A 117 -4.57 -7.70 -4.80
CA ASP A 117 -4.69 -7.98 -3.38
C ASP A 117 -3.31 -7.92 -2.71
N THR A 118 -3.31 -7.80 -1.38
CA THR A 118 -2.09 -7.91 -0.59
C THR A 118 -2.29 -8.86 0.58
N HIS A 119 -1.24 -9.63 0.87
CA HIS A 119 -1.18 -10.53 2.00
C HIS A 119 -0.01 -10.15 2.92
N ILE A 120 -0.23 -10.27 4.22
CA ILE A 120 0.78 -10.10 5.26
C ILE A 120 0.88 -11.45 5.97
N ASP A 121 2.10 -11.96 6.10
CA ASP A 121 2.35 -13.28 6.67
C ASP A 121 1.92 -13.33 8.15
N ALA A 122 1.54 -14.52 8.62
CA ALA A 122 1.11 -14.71 10.00
C ALA A 122 2.24 -14.40 11.00
N GLY A 123 1.91 -13.72 12.10
CA GLY A 123 2.85 -13.24 13.10
C GLY A 123 3.53 -11.91 12.75
N GLU A 124 3.18 -11.26 11.64
CA GLU A 124 3.87 -10.06 11.16
C GLU A 124 3.00 -8.79 11.11
N LEU A 125 3.56 -7.68 11.60
CA LEU A 125 3.05 -6.33 11.33
C LEU A 125 3.67 -5.78 10.06
N SER A 126 2.83 -5.31 9.14
CA SER A 126 3.26 -4.51 7.99
C SER A 126 2.83 -3.06 8.14
N LEU A 127 3.72 -2.14 7.76
CA LEU A 127 3.46 -0.71 7.66
C LEU A 127 4.00 -0.17 6.34
N THR A 128 3.17 0.59 5.63
CA THR A 128 3.52 1.22 4.37
C THR A 128 3.03 2.66 4.32
N VAL A 129 3.77 3.49 3.58
CA VAL A 129 3.31 4.82 3.17
C VAL A 129 3.11 4.83 1.66
N SER A 130 2.12 5.56 1.18
CA SER A 130 1.81 5.67 -0.23
C SER A 130 1.37 7.09 -0.58
N SER A 131 1.59 7.48 -1.83
CA SER A 131 1.09 8.72 -2.39
C SER A 131 0.81 8.55 -3.88
N GLU A 132 -0.08 9.39 -4.40
CA GLU A 132 -0.24 9.62 -5.83
C GLU A 132 0.88 10.56 -6.34
N TYR A 133 1.23 10.49 -7.62
CA TYR A 133 2.12 11.47 -8.25
C TYR A 133 1.63 11.85 -9.64
N GLY A 134 2.01 13.03 -10.13
CA GLY A 134 1.96 13.36 -11.56
C GLY A 134 2.08 14.84 -11.80
#